data_AF-A0A956ESK4-F1
#
_entry.id   AF-A0A956ESK4-F1
#
_cell.length_a   1.000
_cell.length_b   1.000
_cell.length_c   1.000
_cell.angle_alpha   90.00
_cell.angle_beta   90.00
_cell.angle_gamma   90.00
#
_symmetry.space_group_name_H-M   'P 1'
#
loop_
_entity.id
_entity.type
_entity.pdbx_description
1 polymer ?
#
loop_
_entity_poly.entity_id
_entity_poly.type
_entity_poly.pdbx_seq_one_letter_code
_entity_poly.pdbx_strand_id
1 'polypeptide(L)'
;MILRTASVCSLVLLVTACGSDESTRSLGETGGAGGVSGSGGTAGVAGASMGGNAGAGVGGTSGAAGSAGTGGTSSCATVDGAALDQGSWDDRFSIAGFGHKYGNAPVVYDMAQDVDGSWVVAGAFDSFGGLAVPPLMRWDGSSWTPARTNWELPAPEDGFSALAIAGDGALALATNDSFGERDGEVWVDTGTGLTSIGSFKGQVRRLAWNNGVLWVAGSFEMAGTPTVANLALWDGLSWAPPPGG
;
A
#
# COMPACT_ATOMS: atom_id res chain seq x y z
N MET A 1 -49.69 20.96 6.33
CA MET A 1 -48.77 22.13 6.27
C MET A 1 -47.88 22.03 7.50
N ILE A 2 -46.57 21.78 7.40
CA ILE A 2 -45.63 21.81 6.27
C ILE A 2 -44.86 20.46 6.22
N LEU A 3 -44.70 19.84 5.05
CA LEU A 3 -43.67 18.81 4.84
C LEU A 3 -42.34 19.50 4.53
N ARG A 4 -41.24 19.06 5.16
CA ARG A 4 -39.88 19.45 4.78
C ARG A 4 -39.18 18.27 4.12
N THR A 5 -39.09 18.30 2.79
CA THR A 5 -38.34 17.31 2.01
C THR A 5 -36.84 17.56 2.19
N ALA A 6 -36.09 16.60 2.72
CA ALA A 6 -34.64 16.66 2.77
C ALA A 6 -34.07 16.26 1.40
N SER A 7 -33.36 17.18 0.73
CA SER A 7 -32.74 16.91 -0.57
C SER A 7 -31.35 16.29 -0.36
N VAL A 8 -31.21 14.99 -0.60
CA VAL A 8 -29.90 14.31 -0.55
C VAL A 8 -29.11 14.67 -1.80
N CYS A 9 -27.96 15.31 -1.63
CA CYS A 9 -27.07 15.68 -2.74
C CYS A 9 -25.97 14.62 -2.91
N SER A 10 -26.23 13.60 -3.73
CA SER A 10 -25.27 12.52 -4.02
C SER A 10 -24.15 13.01 -4.95
N LEU A 11 -22.96 13.25 -4.40
CA LEU A 11 -21.76 13.54 -5.18
C LEU A 11 -21.15 12.23 -5.70
N VAL A 12 -21.30 11.96 -7.00
CA VAL A 12 -20.69 10.79 -7.66
C VAL A 12 -19.34 11.19 -8.24
N LEU A 13 -18.25 10.71 -7.64
CA LEU A 13 -16.90 10.96 -8.12
C LEU A 13 -16.45 9.83 -9.08
N LEU A 14 -16.54 10.09 -10.39
CA LEU A 14 -15.97 9.20 -11.42
C LEU A 14 -14.49 9.54 -11.64
N VAL A 15 -13.60 8.62 -11.27
CA VAL A 15 -12.17 8.72 -11.56
C VAL A 15 -11.84 7.83 -12.75
N THR A 16 -11.42 8.43 -13.87
CA THR A 16 -10.92 7.70 -15.04
C THR A 16 -9.40 7.81 -15.08
N ALA A 17 -8.70 6.67 -14.97
CA ALA A 17 -7.25 6.64 -15.11
C ALA A 17 -6.83 6.90 -16.56
N CYS A 18 -5.82 7.75 -16.75
CA CYS A 18 -5.19 8.02 -18.03
C CYS A 18 -3.70 7.74 -17.90
N GLY A 19 -3.16 6.85 -18.74
CA GLY A 19 -1.72 6.59 -18.82
C GLY A 19 -1.01 7.67 -19.64
N SER A 20 0.22 8.02 -19.26
CA SER A 20 1.07 8.95 -19.98
C SER A 20 2.22 8.21 -20.68
N ASP A 21 2.27 8.26 -22.00
CA ASP A 21 3.46 7.87 -22.76
C ASP A 21 4.60 8.90 -22.55
N GLU A 22 5.84 8.42 -22.45
CA GLU A 22 7.00 9.29 -22.23
C GLU A 22 7.37 10.10 -23.49
N SER A 23 7.27 11.43 -23.42
CA SER A 23 7.87 12.34 -24.41
C SER A 23 9.28 12.74 -24.00
N THR A 24 10.28 12.42 -24.83
CA THR A 24 11.71 12.63 -24.54
C THR A 24 12.10 14.10 -24.38
N ARG A 25 12.91 14.41 -23.35
CA ARG A 25 13.52 15.73 -23.15
C ARG A 25 14.90 15.80 -23.78
N SER A 26 15.06 16.61 -24.83
CA SER A 26 16.38 16.95 -25.40
C SER A 26 17.07 18.04 -24.58
N LEU A 27 18.31 17.78 -24.15
CA LEU A 27 19.18 18.80 -23.57
C LEU A 27 19.87 19.58 -24.71
N GLY A 28 19.74 20.91 -24.70
CA GLY A 28 20.43 21.80 -25.63
C GLY A 28 21.73 22.34 -25.04
N GLU A 29 22.86 22.13 -25.71
CA GLU A 29 24.15 22.67 -25.32
C GLU A 29 24.31 24.14 -25.75
N THR A 30 24.85 24.98 -24.86
CA THR A 30 25.42 26.30 -25.22
C THR A 30 26.80 26.44 -24.60
N GLY A 31 27.85 26.35 -25.44
CA GLY A 31 29.23 26.34 -24.97
C GLY A 31 29.80 27.72 -24.63
N GLY A 32 30.78 27.73 -23.72
CA GLY A 32 31.64 28.89 -23.43
C GLY A 32 33.01 28.40 -22.99
N ALA A 33 34.08 28.80 -23.69
CA ALA A 33 35.41 28.24 -23.52
C ALA A 33 36.35 29.11 -22.67
N GLY A 34 37.16 28.47 -21.84
CA GLY A 34 38.28 29.08 -21.11
C GLY A 34 39.07 28.00 -20.36
N GLY A 35 40.36 27.83 -20.68
CA GLY A 35 41.17 26.73 -20.14
C GLY A 35 42.63 27.10 -19.92
N VAL A 36 43.31 26.34 -19.05
CA VAL A 36 44.75 26.45 -18.74
C VAL A 36 45.35 25.03 -18.67
N SER A 37 46.67 24.93 -18.88
CA SER A 37 47.41 23.78 -19.43
C SER A 37 47.98 22.73 -18.46
N GLY A 38 48.08 21.47 -18.96
CA GLY A 38 49.15 20.49 -18.68
C GLY A 38 48.97 19.56 -17.45
N SER A 39 49.62 18.38 -17.35
CA SER A 39 50.41 17.54 -18.31
C SER A 39 50.94 16.28 -17.59
N GLY A 40 51.24 15.12 -18.19
CA GLY A 40 51.06 14.64 -19.57
C GLY A 40 51.99 13.46 -19.94
N GLY A 41 51.46 12.33 -20.45
CA GLY A 41 52.18 11.11 -20.89
C GLY A 41 51.26 9.88 -20.88
N THR A 42 50.92 9.17 -21.98
CA THR A 42 51.69 8.25 -22.88
C THR A 42 52.07 6.90 -22.22
N ALA A 43 51.78 5.71 -22.78
CA ALA A 43 51.07 5.25 -24.00
C ALA A 43 50.37 3.88 -23.70
N GLY A 44 49.35 3.35 -24.41
CA GLY A 44 49.28 2.91 -25.83
C GLY A 44 49.53 1.39 -25.93
N VAL A 45 48.93 0.55 -26.79
CA VAL A 45 47.86 0.58 -27.84
C VAL A 45 47.20 -0.84 -27.87
N ALA A 46 46.21 -1.29 -28.65
CA ALA A 46 45.44 -0.83 -29.84
C ALA A 46 43.95 -1.34 -29.69
N GLY A 47 43.03 -1.50 -30.65
CA GLY A 47 42.99 -1.41 -32.13
C GLY A 47 43.02 -2.78 -32.85
N ALA A 48 42.31 -3.05 -33.97
CA ALA A 48 41.33 -2.32 -34.81
C ALA A 48 40.76 -3.32 -35.89
N SER A 49 39.65 -3.18 -36.62
CA SER A 49 38.44 -2.30 -36.61
C SER A 49 37.27 -2.97 -37.41
N MET A 50 36.83 -2.41 -38.57
CA MET A 50 35.71 -2.82 -39.48
C MET A 50 34.28 -2.68 -38.91
N GLY A 51 33.26 -2.10 -39.56
CA GLY A 51 33.12 -1.39 -40.85
C GLY A 51 31.69 -1.58 -41.41
N GLY A 52 30.99 -0.66 -42.08
CA GLY A 52 31.29 0.74 -42.43
C GLY A 52 30.90 1.09 -43.88
N ASN A 53 29.64 1.43 -44.18
CA ASN A 53 29.28 2.22 -45.38
C ASN A 53 27.88 2.88 -45.30
N ALA A 54 27.68 3.96 -46.07
CA ALA A 54 26.40 4.58 -46.41
C ALA A 54 26.02 4.23 -47.89
N GLY A 55 24.87 4.55 -48.48
CA GLY A 55 23.65 5.21 -48.01
C GLY A 55 22.96 5.91 -49.20
N ALA A 56 21.62 5.92 -49.24
CA ALA A 56 20.83 6.66 -50.24
C ALA A 56 19.38 6.85 -49.75
N GLY A 57 18.70 7.90 -50.22
CA GLY A 57 17.29 8.14 -49.93
C GLY A 57 16.61 8.89 -51.07
N VAL A 58 15.28 8.75 -51.18
CA VAL A 58 14.43 9.50 -52.13
C VAL A 58 13.12 9.83 -51.42
N GLY A 59 12.63 11.07 -51.58
CA GLY A 59 11.34 11.51 -51.03
C GLY A 59 10.18 11.34 -52.01
N GLY A 60 8.96 11.21 -51.48
CA GLY A 60 7.70 11.18 -52.22
C GLY A 60 6.55 11.63 -51.31
N THR A 61 5.53 12.27 -51.87
CA THR A 61 4.60 13.12 -51.11
C THR A 61 3.14 12.66 -51.12
N SER A 62 2.41 13.11 -50.09
CA SER A 62 0.97 13.39 -50.05
C SER A 62 -0.05 12.29 -50.41
N GLY A 63 -0.91 11.97 -49.42
CA GLY A 63 -2.34 12.27 -49.58
C GLY A 63 -3.32 11.10 -49.70
N ALA A 64 -3.84 10.64 -48.56
CA ALA A 64 -5.18 10.06 -48.45
C ALA A 64 -5.76 10.36 -47.06
N ALA A 65 -6.82 11.17 -46.98
CA ALA A 65 -7.43 11.53 -45.70
C ALA A 65 -8.57 10.56 -45.34
N GLY A 66 -8.40 9.81 -44.24
CA GLY A 66 -9.50 9.12 -43.57
C GLY A 66 -10.18 10.07 -42.58
N SER A 67 -11.51 10.16 -42.59
CA SER A 67 -12.23 11.10 -41.73
C SER A 67 -12.05 10.78 -40.24
N ALA A 68 -11.41 11.67 -39.50
CA ALA A 68 -11.52 11.66 -38.05
C ALA A 68 -12.98 11.90 -37.67
N GLY A 69 -13.56 11.03 -36.85
CA GLY A 69 -14.84 11.31 -36.20
C GLY A 69 -14.66 12.47 -35.22
N THR A 70 -15.68 13.31 -35.06
CA THR A 70 -15.68 14.39 -34.07
C THR A 70 -15.80 13.82 -32.66
N GLY A 71 -14.69 13.33 -32.12
CA GLY A 71 -14.55 13.09 -30.69
C GLY A 71 -14.89 14.38 -29.94
N GLY A 72 -15.73 14.29 -28.92
CA GLY A 72 -16.10 15.45 -28.12
C GLY A 72 -14.85 16.11 -27.54
N THR A 73 -14.79 17.44 -27.57
CA THR A 73 -13.71 18.21 -26.95
C THR A 73 -13.86 18.18 -25.43
N SER A 74 -13.56 17.02 -24.85
CA SER A 74 -13.41 16.82 -23.41
C SER A 74 -12.16 17.57 -22.95
N SER A 75 -12.27 18.88 -22.83
CA SER A 75 -11.28 19.69 -22.13
C SER A 75 -11.20 19.17 -20.70
N CYS A 76 -10.06 18.57 -20.34
CA CYS A 76 -9.76 18.28 -18.94
C CYS A 76 -9.94 19.58 -18.16
N ALA A 77 -10.76 19.55 -17.11
CA ALA A 77 -10.74 20.63 -16.14
C ALA A 77 -9.31 20.69 -15.58
N THR A 78 -8.63 21.83 -15.75
CA THR A 78 -7.38 22.09 -15.04
C THR A 78 -7.70 22.04 -13.55
N VAL A 79 -7.24 20.99 -12.87
CA VAL A 79 -7.23 20.95 -11.41
C VAL A 79 -6.50 22.20 -10.94
N ASP A 80 -7.11 22.98 -10.06
CA ASP A 80 -6.52 24.22 -9.59
C ASP A 80 -5.28 23.91 -8.74
N GLY A 81 -4.12 24.06 -9.38
CA GLY A 81 -2.81 23.84 -8.77
C GLY A 81 -2.60 24.70 -7.53
N ALA A 82 -3.25 25.85 -7.40
CA ALA A 82 -3.06 26.76 -6.27
C ALA A 82 -3.41 26.13 -4.90
N ALA A 83 -4.22 25.07 -4.86
CA ALA A 83 -4.48 24.29 -3.64
C ALA A 83 -3.37 23.28 -3.30
N LEU A 84 -2.61 22.83 -4.31
CA LEU A 84 -1.48 21.90 -4.19
C LEU A 84 -0.14 22.64 -4.06
N ASP A 85 0.00 23.82 -4.67
CA ASP A 85 1.18 24.71 -4.58
C ASP A 85 1.34 25.30 -3.17
N GLN A 86 0.27 25.31 -2.36
CA GLN A 86 0.29 25.61 -0.93
C GLN A 86 0.44 24.35 -0.04
N GLY A 87 0.39 23.16 -0.65
CA GLY A 87 0.64 21.89 0.03
C GLY A 87 2.13 21.63 0.14
N SER A 88 2.68 21.76 1.35
CA SER A 88 4.00 21.17 1.62
C SER A 88 3.89 19.66 1.51
N TRP A 89 4.79 19.03 0.75
CA TRP A 89 5.17 17.66 1.07
C TRP A 89 5.76 17.64 2.48
N ASP A 90 5.44 16.60 3.23
CA ASP A 90 5.85 16.45 4.62
C ASP A 90 6.53 15.10 4.77
N ASP A 91 7.76 15.09 5.28
CA ASP A 91 8.53 13.85 5.46
C ASP A 91 7.84 12.88 6.46
N ARG A 92 6.84 13.37 7.20
CA ARG A 92 5.89 12.59 8.02
C ARG A 92 4.77 11.93 7.19
N PHE A 93 5.09 11.35 6.04
CA PHE A 93 4.20 10.38 5.38
C PHE A 93 4.18 9.01 6.09
N SER A 94 5.03 8.81 7.12
CA SER A 94 4.81 7.83 8.19
C SER A 94 3.91 8.42 9.29
N ILE A 95 3.15 7.58 10.01
CA ILE A 95 2.34 8.05 11.14
C ILE A 95 3.31 8.55 12.24
N ALA A 96 3.36 9.88 12.39
CA ALA A 96 4.39 10.56 13.17
C ALA A 96 4.43 10.10 14.63
N GLY A 97 5.63 9.78 15.11
CA GLY A 97 5.88 9.35 16.48
C GLY A 97 6.14 7.85 16.63
N PHE A 98 5.68 7.00 15.71
CA PHE A 98 5.97 5.57 15.74
C PHE A 98 7.44 5.24 15.47
N GLY A 99 7.90 4.09 15.96
CA GLY A 99 9.27 3.58 15.80
C GLY A 99 9.38 2.07 16.02
N HIS A 100 10.57 1.52 15.74
CA HIS A 100 10.88 0.09 15.86
C HIS A 100 12.31 -0.13 16.39
N LYS A 101 12.45 -0.97 17.42
CA LYS A 101 13.69 -1.29 18.19
C LYS A 101 14.90 -1.69 17.34
N TYR A 102 14.69 -2.22 16.13
CA TYR A 102 15.75 -2.68 15.23
C TYR A 102 16.26 -1.61 14.24
N GLY A 103 15.76 -0.36 14.31
CA GLY A 103 16.17 0.72 13.41
C GLY A 103 15.58 0.65 12.00
N ASN A 104 14.75 -0.36 11.73
CA ASN A 104 13.84 -0.39 10.59
C ASN A 104 12.83 0.77 10.71
N ALA A 105 12.31 1.25 9.57
CA ALA A 105 11.16 2.14 9.60
C ALA A 105 9.95 1.41 10.24
N PRO A 106 9.14 2.09 11.09
CA PRO A 106 7.90 1.51 11.60
C PRO A 106 6.94 1.28 10.42
N VAL A 107 6.32 0.11 10.37
CA VAL A 107 5.36 -0.22 9.31
C VAL A 107 4.00 -0.52 9.92
N VAL A 108 3.05 0.38 9.74
CA VAL A 108 1.62 0.07 9.92
C VAL A 108 1.19 -0.76 8.72
N TYR A 109 0.80 -2.01 8.95
CA TYR A 109 0.42 -2.94 7.88
C TYR A 109 -1.07 -2.86 7.56
N ASP A 110 -1.92 -2.59 8.56
CA ASP A 110 -3.37 -2.46 8.36
C ASP A 110 -4.02 -1.51 9.38
N MET A 111 -5.21 -1.02 9.03
CA MET A 111 -6.07 -0.20 9.88
C MET A 111 -7.55 -0.48 9.61
N ALA A 112 -8.36 -0.43 10.66
CA ALA A 112 -9.82 -0.49 10.57
C ALA A 112 -10.46 0.52 11.53
N GLN A 113 -11.67 0.95 11.19
CA GLN A 113 -12.51 1.74 12.08
C GLN A 113 -13.28 0.81 13.02
N ASP A 114 -13.32 1.14 14.31
CA ASP A 114 -14.08 0.43 15.33
C ASP A 114 -15.51 0.99 15.45
N VAL A 115 -16.40 0.29 16.18
CA VAL A 115 -17.83 0.59 16.29
C VAL A 115 -18.15 1.95 16.94
N ASP A 116 -17.20 2.56 17.64
CA ASP A 116 -17.28 3.93 18.19
C ASP A 116 -16.82 5.02 17.21
N GLY A 117 -16.31 4.64 16.03
CA GLY A 117 -15.76 5.54 15.02
C GLY A 117 -14.26 5.84 15.18
N SER A 118 -13.60 5.35 16.23
CA SER A 118 -12.14 5.43 16.39
C SER A 118 -11.40 4.52 15.39
N TRP A 119 -10.10 4.74 15.21
CA TRP A 119 -9.28 3.92 14.30
C TRP A 119 -8.33 3.03 15.08
N VAL A 120 -8.34 1.74 14.81
CA VAL A 120 -7.33 0.79 15.30
C VAL A 120 -6.32 0.53 14.19
N VAL A 121 -5.03 0.61 14.53
CA VAL A 121 -3.90 0.34 13.62
C VAL A 121 -3.04 -0.77 14.19
N ALA A 122 -2.51 -1.63 13.31
CA ALA A 122 -1.58 -2.68 13.69
C ALA A 122 -0.40 -2.76 12.71
N GLY A 123 0.75 -3.23 13.20
CA GLY A 123 1.96 -3.24 12.39
C GLY A 123 3.23 -3.67 13.12
N ALA A 124 4.34 -3.62 12.40
CA ALA A 124 5.69 -3.70 12.97
C ALA A 124 6.10 -2.34 13.54
N PHE A 125 5.68 -2.08 14.78
CA PHE A 125 6.11 -0.95 15.61
C PHE A 125 6.08 -1.36 17.09
N ASP A 126 6.99 -0.80 17.88
CA ASP A 126 7.14 -1.10 19.31
C ASP A 126 7.35 0.16 20.18
N SER A 127 7.37 1.33 19.55
CA SER A 127 7.55 2.60 20.24
C SER A 127 6.68 3.71 19.64
N PHE A 128 6.18 4.61 20.49
CA PHE A 128 5.48 5.83 20.12
C PHE A 128 6.00 6.99 20.98
N GLY A 129 6.48 8.07 20.36
CA GLY A 129 7.04 9.24 21.05
C GLY A 129 8.28 8.94 21.90
N GLY A 130 9.00 7.84 21.62
CA GLY A 130 10.12 7.35 22.41
C GLY A 130 9.74 6.50 23.64
N LEU A 131 8.45 6.26 23.88
CA LEU A 131 7.95 5.31 24.88
C LEU A 131 7.61 3.97 24.21
N ALA A 132 7.80 2.85 24.90
CA ALA A 132 7.42 1.54 24.39
C ALA A 132 5.88 1.38 24.33
N VAL A 133 5.36 0.80 23.24
CA VAL A 133 3.93 0.53 23.03
C VAL A 133 3.71 -0.86 22.41
N PRO A 134 2.56 -1.51 22.63
CA PRO A 134 2.23 -2.74 21.93
C PRO A 134 1.97 -2.49 20.43
N PRO A 135 2.11 -3.52 19.56
CA PRO A 135 1.91 -3.41 18.11
C PRO A 135 0.44 -3.25 17.65
N LEU A 136 -0.43 -2.75 18.54
CA LEU A 136 -1.85 -2.49 18.30
C LEU A 136 -2.28 -1.23 19.06
N MET A 137 -2.59 -0.17 18.32
CA MET A 137 -2.86 1.17 18.85
C MET A 137 -4.20 1.72 18.33
N ARG A 138 -4.82 2.61 19.11
CA ARG A 138 -6.13 3.24 18.85
C ARG A 138 -5.95 4.75 18.73
N TRP A 139 -6.66 5.37 17.79
CA TRP A 139 -6.75 6.81 17.61
C TRP A 139 -8.19 7.27 17.81
N ASP A 140 -8.42 8.08 18.85
CA ASP A 140 -9.75 8.57 19.24
C ASP A 140 -10.23 9.82 18.46
N GLY A 141 -9.41 10.33 17.52
CA GLY A 141 -9.62 11.61 16.85
C GLY A 141 -8.73 12.75 17.38
N SER A 142 -8.09 12.56 18.53
CA SER A 142 -7.23 13.53 19.22
C SER A 142 -5.97 12.95 19.86
N SER A 143 -6.00 11.68 20.30
CA SER A 143 -4.89 11.02 21.00
C SER A 143 -4.66 9.59 20.52
N TRP A 144 -3.40 9.13 20.62
CA TRP A 144 -2.99 7.75 20.38
C TRP A 144 -2.84 7.01 21.71
N THR A 145 -3.54 5.89 21.87
CA THR A 145 -3.45 5.02 23.05
C THR A 145 -3.23 3.56 22.65
N PRO A 146 -2.64 2.71 23.51
CA PRO A 146 -2.72 1.26 23.32
C PRO A 146 -4.17 0.81 23.13
N ALA A 147 -4.46 0.04 22.09
CA ALA A 147 -5.81 -0.50 21.88
C ALA A 147 -6.13 -1.61 22.90
N ARG A 148 -5.08 -2.21 23.47
CA ARG A 148 -5.14 -3.31 24.44
C ARG A 148 -4.01 -3.16 25.47
N THR A 149 -4.36 -3.10 26.76
CA THR A 149 -3.39 -2.98 27.87
C THR A 149 -2.96 -4.32 28.43
N ASN A 150 -3.87 -5.30 28.47
CA ASN A 150 -3.61 -6.65 28.96
C ASN A 150 -3.62 -7.60 27.76
N TRP A 151 -2.65 -8.51 27.67
CA TRP A 151 -2.55 -9.46 26.57
C TRP A 151 -2.69 -10.89 27.12
N GLU A 152 -3.70 -11.62 26.65
CA GLU A 152 -3.95 -13.02 27.03
C GLU A 152 -2.97 -13.98 26.33
N LEU A 153 -2.42 -13.56 25.18
CA LEU A 153 -1.40 -14.25 24.39
C LEU A 153 -0.13 -13.39 24.34
N PRO A 154 1.09 -13.97 24.35
CA PRO A 154 2.33 -13.20 24.23
C PRO A 154 2.37 -12.42 22.92
N ALA A 155 2.44 -11.08 22.98
CA ALA A 155 2.38 -10.24 21.79
C ALA A 155 3.52 -10.57 20.79
N PRO A 156 3.24 -10.67 19.48
CA PRO A 156 4.22 -11.08 18.47
C PRO A 156 5.34 -10.04 18.32
N GLU A 157 6.60 -10.51 18.20
CA GLU A 157 7.77 -9.62 18.23
C GLU A 157 7.89 -8.65 17.04
N ASP A 158 7.33 -9.06 15.88
CA ASP A 158 7.24 -8.30 14.63
C ASP A 158 5.83 -7.72 14.39
N GLY A 159 4.94 -7.80 15.39
CA GLY A 159 3.59 -7.22 15.36
C GLY A 159 2.56 -8.02 14.56
N PHE A 160 1.61 -7.32 13.93
CA PHE A 160 0.49 -7.94 13.19
C PHE A 160 0.49 -7.56 11.72
N SER A 161 0.23 -8.53 10.85
CA SER A 161 0.29 -8.42 9.39
C SER A 161 -1.02 -7.97 8.74
N ALA A 162 -2.16 -8.15 9.43
CA ALA A 162 -3.48 -7.69 9.02
C ALA A 162 -4.42 -7.56 10.24
N LEU A 163 -5.47 -6.74 10.13
CA LEU A 163 -6.53 -6.63 11.15
C LEU A 163 -7.92 -6.41 10.54
N ALA A 164 -8.97 -6.84 11.23
CA ALA A 164 -10.36 -6.54 10.89
C ALA A 164 -11.23 -6.40 12.13
N ILE A 165 -12.20 -5.48 12.10
CA ILE A 165 -13.21 -5.31 13.15
C ILE A 165 -14.59 -5.58 12.52
N ALA A 166 -15.42 -6.35 13.21
CA ALA A 166 -16.80 -6.66 12.81
C ALA A 166 -17.79 -5.59 13.27
N GLY A 167 -19.01 -5.60 12.71
CA GLY A 167 -20.07 -4.63 13.07
C GLY A 167 -20.61 -4.75 14.50
N ASP A 168 -20.23 -5.80 15.23
CA ASP A 168 -20.51 -6.01 16.66
C ASP A 168 -19.28 -5.74 17.56
N GLY A 169 -18.15 -5.34 16.97
CA GLY A 169 -16.88 -5.08 17.67
C GLY A 169 -15.92 -6.26 17.71
N ALA A 170 -16.25 -7.44 17.14
CA ALA A 170 -15.31 -8.57 17.15
C ALA A 170 -14.03 -8.26 16.36
N LEU A 171 -12.88 -8.31 17.05
CA LEU A 171 -11.56 -8.02 16.49
C LEU A 171 -10.92 -9.32 15.99
N ALA A 172 -10.41 -9.30 14.76
CA ALA A 172 -9.53 -10.32 14.21
C ALA A 172 -8.15 -9.72 13.90
N LEU A 173 -7.10 -10.47 14.21
CA LEU A 173 -5.70 -10.12 13.99
C LEU A 173 -4.98 -11.31 13.33
N ALA A 174 -4.02 -11.03 12.45
CA ALA A 174 -3.07 -12.03 11.99
C ALA A 174 -1.68 -11.62 12.47
N THR A 175 -0.95 -12.50 13.14
CA THR A 175 0.42 -12.20 13.58
C THR A 175 1.34 -11.97 12.38
N ASN A 176 2.46 -11.30 12.62
CA ASN A 176 3.53 -11.13 11.66
C ASN A 176 4.79 -11.83 12.18
N ASP A 177 5.44 -12.57 11.28
CA ASP A 177 6.81 -13.04 11.42
C ASP A 177 7.52 -12.68 10.10
N SER A 178 8.36 -11.66 10.13
CA SER A 178 9.06 -11.16 8.94
C SER A 178 10.43 -11.82 8.74
N PHE A 179 10.99 -12.43 9.79
CA PHE A 179 12.41 -12.85 9.83
C PHE A 179 12.63 -14.35 10.17
N GLY A 180 11.63 -15.05 10.69
CA GLY A 180 11.63 -16.49 10.99
C GLY A 180 11.15 -17.36 9.83
N GLU A 181 10.46 -18.47 10.13
CA GLU A 181 9.89 -19.38 9.13
C GLU A 181 8.67 -18.80 8.40
N ARG A 182 8.16 -17.64 8.86
CA ARG A 182 6.83 -17.10 8.57
C ARG A 182 5.74 -18.00 9.13
N ASP A 183 5.91 -18.39 10.38
CA ASP A 183 4.90 -19.10 11.13
C ASP A 183 4.06 -18.09 11.89
N GLY A 184 2.74 -18.15 11.70
CA GLY A 184 1.82 -17.18 12.25
C GLY A 184 0.52 -17.79 12.72
N GLU A 185 -0.30 -16.95 13.33
CA GLU A 185 -1.60 -17.31 13.88
C GLU A 185 -2.66 -16.27 13.50
N VAL A 186 -3.88 -16.73 13.31
CA VAL A 186 -5.06 -15.86 13.30
C VAL A 186 -5.65 -15.87 14.71
N TRP A 187 -5.74 -14.69 15.30
CA TRP A 187 -6.31 -14.46 16.62
C TRP A 187 -7.64 -13.72 16.51
N VAL A 188 -8.60 -14.05 17.36
CA VAL A 188 -9.92 -13.40 17.45
C VAL A 188 -10.27 -13.09 18.90
N ASP A 189 -10.86 -11.91 19.12
CA ASP A 189 -11.50 -11.47 20.35
C ASP A 189 -12.96 -11.11 20.05
N THR A 190 -13.90 -11.73 20.76
CA THR A 190 -15.35 -11.49 20.66
C THR A 190 -15.91 -10.74 21.88
N GLY A 191 -15.04 -10.03 22.61
CA GLY A 191 -15.36 -9.37 23.87
C GLY A 191 -15.09 -10.23 25.12
N THR A 192 -14.53 -11.43 24.93
CA THR A 192 -14.14 -12.36 26.02
C THR A 192 -12.64 -12.44 26.23
N GLY A 193 -11.83 -11.72 25.45
CA GLY A 193 -10.37 -11.81 25.45
C GLY A 193 -9.83 -12.48 24.17
N LEU A 194 -8.56 -12.22 23.87
CA LEU A 194 -7.93 -12.61 22.62
C LEU A 194 -7.53 -14.10 22.61
N THR A 195 -7.94 -14.82 21.57
CA THR A 195 -7.74 -16.28 21.44
C THR A 195 -7.21 -16.65 20.06
N SER A 196 -6.30 -17.62 19.99
CA SER A 196 -5.84 -18.17 18.70
C SER A 196 -6.87 -19.16 18.16
N ILE A 197 -7.28 -18.98 16.91
CA ILE A 197 -8.27 -19.83 16.21
C ILE A 197 -7.63 -20.70 15.11
N GLY A 198 -6.32 -20.56 14.86
CA GLY A 198 -5.58 -21.39 13.92
C GLY A 198 -4.23 -20.80 13.54
N SER A 199 -3.26 -21.68 13.26
CA SER A 199 -1.93 -21.29 12.77
C SER A 199 -1.78 -21.51 11.26
N PHE A 200 -0.84 -20.79 10.66
CA PHE A 200 -0.51 -20.85 9.24
C PHE A 200 1.01 -20.78 9.02
N LYS A 201 1.47 -21.29 7.87
CA LYS A 201 2.79 -20.96 7.32
C LYS A 201 2.64 -19.99 6.15
N GLY A 202 3.52 -19.01 6.04
CA GLY A 202 3.46 -17.92 5.06
C GLY A 202 2.95 -16.61 5.65
N GLN A 203 2.24 -15.80 4.86
CA GLN A 203 1.86 -14.44 5.28
C GLN A 203 0.43 -14.10 4.89
N VAL A 204 -0.42 -13.88 5.90
CA VAL A 204 -1.71 -13.20 5.74
C VAL A 204 -1.45 -11.74 5.35
N ARG A 205 -2.29 -11.21 4.46
CA ARG A 205 -2.22 -9.84 3.92
C ARG A 205 -3.50 -9.05 4.12
N ARG A 206 -4.63 -9.73 4.39
CA ARG A 206 -5.90 -9.08 4.71
C ARG A 206 -6.77 -9.97 5.56
N LEU A 207 -7.50 -9.34 6.48
CA LEU A 207 -8.65 -9.89 7.17
C LEU A 207 -9.90 -9.09 6.79
N ALA A 208 -11.06 -9.73 6.79
CA ALA A 208 -12.36 -9.07 6.63
C ALA A 208 -13.49 -9.90 7.26
N TRP A 209 -14.36 -9.25 8.02
CA TRP A 209 -15.60 -9.88 8.51
C TRP A 209 -16.74 -9.68 7.52
N ASN A 210 -17.49 -10.74 7.21
CA ASN A 210 -18.64 -10.69 6.32
C ASN A 210 -19.72 -11.68 6.79
N ASN A 211 -20.88 -11.18 7.22
CA ASN A 211 -22.02 -11.98 7.71
C ASN A 211 -21.65 -13.02 8.79
N GLY A 212 -20.75 -12.66 9.72
CA GLY A 212 -20.26 -13.53 10.79
C GLY A 212 -19.12 -14.49 10.40
N VAL A 213 -18.76 -14.56 9.11
CA VAL A 213 -17.60 -15.32 8.62
C VAL A 213 -16.37 -14.41 8.57
N LEU A 214 -15.25 -14.87 9.11
CA LEU A 214 -13.95 -14.21 8.94
C LEU A 214 -13.29 -14.72 7.65
N TRP A 215 -12.96 -13.80 6.76
CA TRP A 215 -12.22 -14.04 5.53
C TRP A 215 -10.75 -13.67 5.74
N VAL A 216 -9.85 -14.58 5.39
CA VAL A 216 -8.40 -14.46 5.55
C VAL A 216 -7.75 -14.62 4.19
N ALA A 217 -7.02 -13.61 3.72
CA ALA A 217 -6.40 -13.59 2.40
C ALA A 217 -4.91 -13.24 2.46
N GLY A 218 -4.09 -13.86 1.59
CA GLY A 218 -2.65 -13.63 1.54
C GLY A 218 -1.91 -14.70 0.74
N SER A 219 -0.67 -14.98 1.12
CA SER A 219 0.17 -16.04 0.57
C SER A 219 0.57 -16.99 1.71
N PHE A 220 -0.35 -17.88 2.09
CA PHE A 220 -0.25 -18.73 3.29
C PHE A 220 -0.93 -20.09 3.09
N GLU A 221 -0.61 -21.06 3.94
CA GLU A 221 -1.27 -22.37 4.06
C GLU A 221 -1.68 -22.60 5.52
N MET A 222 -2.93 -23.03 5.78
CA MET A 222 -3.41 -23.31 7.13
C MET A 222 -2.83 -24.63 7.68
N ALA A 223 -2.32 -24.59 8.91
CA ALA A 223 -1.78 -25.76 9.57
C ALA A 223 -2.84 -26.87 9.70
N GLY A 224 -2.44 -28.12 9.41
CA GLY A 224 -3.33 -29.28 9.44
C GLY A 224 -4.40 -29.33 8.34
N THR A 225 -4.55 -28.29 7.52
CA THR A 225 -5.55 -28.22 6.43
C THR A 225 -4.96 -27.66 5.12
N PRO A 226 -4.01 -28.36 4.45
CA PRO A 226 -3.28 -27.83 3.29
C PRO A 226 -4.13 -27.42 2.08
N THR A 227 -5.38 -27.87 1.99
CA THR A 227 -6.36 -27.43 0.98
C THR A 227 -6.94 -26.05 1.26
N VAL A 228 -6.66 -25.46 2.42
CA VAL A 228 -7.10 -24.12 2.85
C VAL A 228 -5.88 -23.20 2.81
N ALA A 229 -5.64 -22.59 1.65
CA ALA A 229 -4.45 -21.81 1.36
C ALA A 229 -4.77 -20.58 0.50
N ASN A 230 -4.05 -19.48 0.75
CA ASN A 230 -4.16 -18.15 0.11
C ASN A 230 -5.49 -17.40 0.33
N LEU A 231 -6.61 -18.12 0.40
CA LEU A 231 -7.92 -17.61 0.80
C LEU A 231 -8.59 -18.65 1.69
N ALA A 232 -8.93 -18.26 2.92
CA ALA A 232 -9.56 -19.10 3.92
C ALA A 232 -10.77 -18.42 4.56
N LEU A 233 -11.79 -19.20 4.90
CA LEU A 233 -13.00 -18.76 5.59
C LEU A 233 -13.08 -19.46 6.95
N TRP A 234 -13.40 -18.72 8.00
CA TRP A 234 -13.67 -19.22 9.34
C TRP A 234 -15.11 -18.89 9.75
N ASP A 235 -15.90 -19.92 10.06
CA ASP A 235 -17.33 -19.82 10.37
C ASP A 235 -17.65 -19.75 11.88
N GLY A 236 -16.61 -19.66 12.73
CA GLY A 236 -16.72 -19.75 14.19
C GLY A 236 -16.44 -21.15 14.76
N LEU A 237 -16.36 -22.19 13.92
CA LEU A 237 -16.14 -23.59 14.31
C LEU A 237 -15.05 -24.29 13.49
N SER A 238 -14.90 -23.94 12.21
CA SER A 238 -14.07 -24.64 11.24
C SER A 238 -13.47 -23.73 10.17
N TRP A 239 -12.32 -24.16 9.63
CA TRP A 239 -11.65 -23.53 8.50
C TRP A 239 -12.06 -24.18 7.18
N ALA A 240 -12.44 -23.38 6.19
CA ALA A 240 -12.90 -23.83 4.87
C ALA A 240 -12.22 -23.07 3.72
N PRO A 241 -12.03 -23.69 2.55
CA PRO A 241 -11.66 -22.98 1.33
C PRO A 241 -12.84 -22.15 0.78
N PRO A 242 -12.62 -21.20 -0.13
CA PRO A 242 -13.70 -20.47 -0.79
C PRO A 242 -14.64 -21.41 -1.58
N PRO A 243 -15.95 -21.13 -1.60
CA PRO A 243 -16.90 -21.95 -2.37
C PRO A 243 -16.73 -21.73 -3.88
N GLY A 244 -16.51 -22.83 -4.62
CA GLY A 244 -16.45 -22.83 -6.09
C GLY A 244 -15.03 -22.75 -6.68
N GLY A 245 -14.13 -23.62 -6.21
CA GLY A 245 -12.83 -23.87 -6.85
C GLY A 245 -12.91 -24.79 -8.07
#